data_AF-A0A7S4KDG6-F1
#
_entry.id   AF-A0A7S4KDG6-F1
#
_cell.length_a   1.000
_cell.length_b   1.000
_cell.length_c   1.000
_cell.angle_alpha   90.00
_cell.angle_beta   90.00
_cell.angle_gamma   90.00
#
_symmetry.space_group_name_H-M   'P 1'
#
loop_
_entity.id
_entity.type
_entity.pdbx_description
1 polymer ?
#
loop_
_entity_poly.entity_id
_entity_poly.type
_entity_poly.pdbx_seq_one_letter_code
_entity_poly.pdbx_strand_id
1 'polypeptide(L)'
;EDKAFIGSKEKWAERETEMEKKQMERLSAKRQAMNQDNKLWEENRLMLSGVATKKTIEMEFDDDTEARVHLLVHDIKPPFLDGRIVFTKQQEAVLVVKDPTSDIATLAKKGSQVLRELREKKDRMKSRKK
;
A
#
# COMPACT_ATOMS: atom_id res chain seq x y z
N GLU A 1 18.67 0.22 -57.11
CA GLU A 1 19.74 0.04 -56.12
C GLU A 1 19.11 0.09 -54.73
N ASP A 2 18.69 -1.06 -54.20
CA ASP A 2 18.11 -1.18 -52.87
C ASP A 2 19.24 -1.38 -51.85
N LYS A 3 19.84 -0.28 -51.40
CA LYS A 3 20.83 -0.31 -50.31
C LYS A 3 20.47 0.73 -49.25
N ALA A 4 19.55 0.38 -48.34
CA ALA A 4 19.45 0.99 -47.02
C ALA A 4 18.56 0.19 -46.03
N PHE A 5 18.46 -1.15 -46.14
CA PHE A 5 17.77 -1.94 -45.12
C PHE A 5 18.56 -3.21 -44.79
N ILE A 6 19.10 -3.26 -43.58
CA ILE A 6 19.93 -4.36 -43.05
C ILE A 6 19.07 -5.54 -42.55
N GLY A 7 17.74 -5.39 -42.53
CA GLY A 7 16.79 -6.46 -42.22
C GLY A 7 16.27 -7.20 -43.47
N SER A 8 15.91 -8.47 -43.33
CA SER A 8 15.17 -9.18 -44.38
C SER A 8 13.74 -8.64 -44.48
N LYS A 9 13.40 -7.98 -45.59
CA LYS A 9 12.10 -7.34 -45.83
C LYS A 9 10.90 -8.26 -45.56
N GLU A 10 11.01 -9.53 -45.95
CA GLU A 10 9.97 -10.55 -45.75
C GLU A 10 9.68 -10.81 -44.26
N LYS A 11 10.71 -10.97 -43.41
CA LYS A 11 10.51 -11.18 -41.97
C LYS A 11 9.91 -9.97 -41.24
N TRP A 12 10.13 -8.77 -41.78
CA TRP A 12 9.54 -7.56 -41.23
C TRP A 12 8.06 -7.45 -41.61
N ALA A 13 7.73 -7.77 -42.86
CA ALA A 13 6.33 -7.87 -43.30
C ALA A 13 5.56 -8.94 -42.52
N GLU A 14 6.14 -10.12 -42.30
CA GLU A 14 5.53 -11.17 -41.46
C GLU A 14 5.28 -10.67 -40.03
N ARG A 15 6.27 -10.02 -39.40
CA ARG A 15 6.10 -9.45 -38.06
C ARG A 15 5.04 -8.35 -38.01
N GLU A 16 4.93 -7.52 -39.04
CA GLU A 16 3.94 -6.45 -39.11
C GLU A 16 2.52 -7.06 -39.13
N THR A 17 2.30 -8.09 -39.95
CA THR A 17 1.01 -8.81 -39.96
C THR A 17 0.69 -9.54 -38.65
N GLU A 18 1.70 -10.06 -37.95
CA GLU A 18 1.51 -10.66 -36.63
C GLU A 18 1.16 -9.62 -35.56
N MET A 19 1.76 -8.43 -35.64
CA MET A 19 1.48 -7.33 -34.73
C MET A 19 0.08 -6.76 -34.96
N GLU A 20 -0.36 -6.64 -36.22
CA GLU A 20 -1.73 -6.26 -36.56
C GLU A 20 -2.76 -7.27 -36.04
N LYS A 21 -2.47 -8.57 -36.16
CA LYS A 21 -3.31 -9.64 -35.59
C LYS A 21 -3.40 -9.55 -34.07
N LYS A 22 -2.29 -9.26 -33.38
CA LYS A 22 -2.27 -9.06 -31.92
C LYS A 22 -2.97 -7.77 -31.48
N GLN A 23 -2.98 -6.73 -32.30
CA GLN A 23 -3.74 -5.51 -32.02
C GLN A 23 -5.26 -5.72 -32.13
N MET A 24 -5.70 -6.65 -33.00
CA MET A 24 -7.11 -7.05 -33.11
C MET A 24 -7.59 -7.97 -31.98
N GLU A 25 -6.69 -8.54 -31.16
CA GLU A 25 -7.12 -9.32 -29.99
C GLU A 25 -7.81 -8.41 -28.97
N ARG A 26 -9.07 -8.75 -28.64
CA ARG A 26 -9.88 -7.97 -27.69
C ARG A 26 -9.25 -8.02 -26.30
N LEU A 27 -8.62 -6.92 -25.90
CA LEU A 27 -8.11 -6.75 -24.55
C LEU A 27 -9.25 -6.51 -23.56
N SER A 28 -9.10 -7.04 -22.33
CA SER A 28 -10.03 -6.74 -21.24
C SER A 28 -10.10 -5.24 -20.96
N ALA A 29 -11.29 -4.72 -20.66
CA ALA A 29 -11.54 -3.30 -20.40
C ALA A 29 -10.59 -2.70 -19.32
N LYS A 30 -10.28 -3.48 -18.27
CA LYS A 30 -9.33 -3.06 -17.22
C LYS A 30 -7.90 -2.89 -17.75
N ARG A 31 -7.47 -3.79 -18.65
CA ARG A 31 -6.14 -3.73 -19.26
C ARG A 31 -6.04 -2.59 -20.27
N GLN A 32 -7.12 -2.31 -21.00
CA GLN A 32 -7.19 -1.15 -21.89
C GLN A 32 -7.04 0.16 -21.10
N ALA A 33 -7.75 0.31 -19.97
CA ALA A 33 -7.63 1.49 -19.12
C ALA A 33 -6.21 1.70 -18.59
N MET A 34 -5.56 0.64 -18.09
CA MET A 34 -4.16 0.71 -17.64
C MET A 34 -3.19 1.06 -18.78
N ASN A 35 -3.41 0.50 -19.97
CA ASN A 35 -2.58 0.81 -21.13
C ASN A 35 -2.76 2.26 -21.61
N GLN A 36 -3.97 2.81 -21.52
CA GLN A 36 -4.24 4.21 -21.85
C GLN A 36 -3.53 5.15 -20.87
N ASP A 37 -3.62 4.86 -19.57
CA ASP A 37 -2.96 5.66 -18.53
C ASP A 37 -1.43 5.65 -18.68
N ASN A 38 -0.85 4.46 -18.94
CA ASN A 38 0.58 4.34 -19.21
C ASN A 38 1.00 5.13 -20.46
N LYS A 39 0.23 5.06 -21.56
CA LYS A 39 0.52 5.82 -22.79
C LYS A 39 0.48 7.32 -22.54
N LEU A 40 -0.54 7.82 -21.82
CA LEU A 40 -0.65 9.24 -21.47
C LEU A 40 0.56 9.69 -20.62
N TRP A 41 1.01 8.85 -19.70
CA TRP A 41 2.19 9.14 -18.89
C TRP A 41 3.48 9.20 -19.72
N GLU A 42 3.67 8.23 -20.62
CA GLU A 42 4.80 8.19 -21.54
C GLU A 42 4.83 9.39 -22.50
N GLU A 43 3.68 9.74 -23.09
CA GLU A 43 3.54 10.89 -23.99
C GLU A 43 3.82 12.21 -23.28
N ASN A 44 3.31 12.40 -22.06
CA ASN A 44 3.61 13.58 -21.25
C ASN A 44 5.11 13.66 -20.92
N ARG A 45 5.75 12.53 -20.61
CA ARG A 45 7.19 12.49 -20.31
C ARG A 45 8.03 12.83 -21.55
N LEU A 46 7.65 12.30 -22.70
CA LEU A 46 8.29 12.52 -24.00
C LEU A 46 8.11 13.98 -24.48
N MET A 47 6.94 14.57 -24.25
CA MET A 47 6.66 15.98 -24.54
C MET A 47 7.55 16.90 -23.69
N LEU A 48 7.63 16.63 -22.38
CA LEU A 48 8.46 17.42 -21.48
C LEU A 48 9.95 17.28 -21.77
N SER A 49 10.40 16.10 -22.21
CA SER A 49 11.80 15.89 -22.61
C SER A 49 12.15 16.53 -23.96
N GLY A 50 11.19 17.17 -24.65
CA GLY A 50 11.42 17.88 -25.92
C GLY A 50 11.73 16.96 -27.11
N VAL A 51 11.58 15.65 -26.93
CA VAL A 51 11.86 14.64 -27.99
C VAL A 51 10.63 14.48 -28.89
N ALA A 52 9.42 14.72 -28.38
CA ALA A 52 8.20 14.72 -29.17
C ALA A 52 7.71 16.12 -29.53
N THR A 53 7.31 16.29 -30.79
CA THR A 53 6.49 17.41 -31.24
C THR A 53 5.02 17.04 -31.08
N LYS A 54 4.16 18.01 -30.72
CA LYS A 54 2.71 17.77 -30.64
C LYS A 54 2.20 17.29 -32.01
N LYS A 55 1.57 16.11 -32.04
CA LYS A 55 0.80 15.67 -33.21
C LYS A 55 -0.29 16.72 -33.47
N THR A 56 -0.41 17.16 -34.72
CA THR A 56 -1.50 18.04 -35.17
C THR A 56 -2.83 17.44 -34.74
N ILE A 57 -3.59 18.19 -33.98
CA ILE A 57 -4.90 17.77 -33.46
C ILE A 57 -5.86 17.75 -34.66
N GLU A 58 -6.36 16.57 -35.04
CA GLU A 58 -7.50 16.45 -35.95
C GLU A 58 -8.72 17.07 -35.25
N MET A 59 -9.34 18.06 -35.89
CA MET A 59 -10.49 18.82 -35.35
C MET A 59 -11.84 18.23 -35.74
N GLU A 60 -11.86 17.02 -36.32
CA GLU A 60 -13.10 16.33 -36.68
C GLU A 60 -13.56 15.50 -35.47
N PHE A 61 -14.39 16.12 -34.63
CA PHE A 61 -15.01 15.45 -33.49
C PHE A 61 -16.28 14.73 -33.97
N ASP A 62 -16.31 13.40 -33.83
CA ASP A 62 -17.51 12.57 -33.99
C ASP A 62 -18.35 12.64 -32.70
N ASP A 63 -19.46 13.37 -32.75
CA ASP A 63 -20.34 13.71 -31.61
C ASP A 63 -21.05 12.49 -30.98
N ASP A 64 -21.00 11.31 -31.61
CA ASP A 64 -21.71 10.11 -31.16
C ASP A 64 -20.97 9.31 -30.06
N THR A 65 -19.78 9.75 -29.63
CA THR A 65 -18.98 9.08 -28.58
C THR A 65 -18.75 9.93 -27.34
N GLU A 66 -19.74 10.72 -26.92
CA GLU A 66 -19.70 11.40 -25.62
C GLU A 66 -19.46 10.38 -24.48
N ALA A 67 -18.21 10.35 -24.00
CA ALA A 67 -17.77 9.52 -22.90
C ALA A 67 -18.53 9.90 -21.63
N ARG A 68 -19.56 9.14 -21.28
CA ARG A 68 -20.32 9.30 -20.03
C ARG A 68 -19.38 9.09 -18.84
N VAL A 69 -18.95 10.19 -18.23
CA VAL A 69 -18.08 10.19 -17.05
C VAL A 69 -18.91 9.85 -15.80
N HIS A 70 -18.70 8.67 -15.23
CA HIS A 70 -19.28 8.31 -13.93
C HIS A 70 -18.40 8.86 -12.78
N LEU A 71 -18.90 9.89 -12.09
CA LEU A 71 -18.22 10.46 -10.90
C LEU A 71 -18.55 9.64 -9.65
N LEU A 72 -17.53 9.00 -9.06
CA LEU A 72 -17.62 8.35 -7.76
C LEU A 72 -17.10 9.32 -6.68
N VAL A 73 -18.01 10.04 -6.02
CA VAL A 73 -17.67 10.92 -4.90
C VAL A 73 -17.53 10.09 -3.63
N HIS A 74 -16.32 10.01 -3.09
CA HIS A 74 -16.07 9.45 -1.77
C HIS A 74 -16.09 10.61 -0.77
N ASP A 75 -17.14 10.69 0.06
CA ASP A 75 -17.17 11.63 1.19
C ASP A 75 -16.26 11.09 2.31
N ILE A 76 -14.96 11.34 2.19
CA ILE A 76 -13.98 10.96 3.21
C ILE A 76 -13.97 12.06 4.27
N LYS A 77 -14.82 11.90 5.29
CA LYS A 77 -14.69 12.71 6.50
C LYS A 77 -13.45 12.25 7.25
N PRO A 78 -12.46 13.13 7.46
CA PRO A 78 -11.29 12.77 8.22
C PRO A 78 -11.72 12.42 9.66
N PRO A 79 -10.99 11.55 10.37
CA PRO A 79 -11.42 10.98 11.66
C PRO A 79 -11.68 12.05 12.74
N PHE A 80 -11.14 13.26 12.57
CA PHE A 80 -11.41 14.40 13.45
C PHE A 80 -12.78 15.07 13.21
N LEU A 81 -13.46 14.77 12.10
CA LEU A 81 -14.80 15.25 11.74
C LEU A 81 -15.89 14.18 11.93
N ASP A 82 -15.53 12.94 12.28
CA ASP A 82 -16.43 11.78 12.40
C ASP A 82 -17.26 11.77 13.71
N GLY A 83 -17.20 12.83 14.52
CA GLY A 83 -17.99 12.97 15.75
C GLY A 83 -17.68 11.96 16.87
N ARG A 84 -16.78 11.01 16.62
CA ARG A 84 -16.29 10.02 17.60
C ARG A 84 -15.23 10.69 18.48
N ILE A 85 -15.66 11.25 19.61
CA ILE A 85 -14.75 11.80 20.62
C ILE A 85 -14.08 10.63 21.35
N VAL A 86 -12.86 10.31 20.95
CA VAL A 86 -12.03 9.34 21.64
C VAL A 86 -11.31 10.06 22.78
N PHE A 87 -11.85 9.97 23.99
CA PHE A 87 -11.30 10.63 25.18
C PHE A 87 -9.90 10.12 25.58
N THR A 88 -9.49 8.94 25.10
CA THR A 88 -8.20 8.34 25.44
C THR A 88 -7.48 7.83 24.20
N LYS A 89 -6.22 8.21 24.03
CA LYS A 89 -5.36 7.69 22.94
C LYS A 89 -4.96 6.22 23.16
N GLN A 90 -5.44 5.59 24.23
CA GLN A 90 -5.06 4.25 24.66
C GLN A 90 -6.02 3.25 24.02
N GLN A 91 -5.57 2.61 22.94
CA GLN A 91 -6.34 1.57 22.24
C GLN A 91 -6.31 0.23 22.99
N GLU A 92 -5.24 -0.05 23.73
CA GLU A 92 -5.04 -1.30 24.46
C GLU A 92 -4.84 -1.05 25.95
N ALA A 93 -5.30 -1.99 26.79
CA ALA A 93 -5.12 -1.94 28.23
C ALA A 93 -3.63 -2.06 28.59
N VAL A 94 -3.11 -1.11 29.38
CA VAL A 94 -1.71 -1.10 29.79
C VAL A 94 -1.46 -2.15 30.87
N LEU A 95 -0.59 -3.11 30.59
CA LEU A 95 -0.12 -4.06 31.58
C LEU A 95 0.72 -3.34 32.65
N VAL A 96 0.46 -3.63 33.93
CA VAL A 96 1.21 -3.08 35.07
C VAL A 96 2.70 -3.41 35.05
N VAL A 97 3.07 -4.55 34.43
CA VAL A 97 4.45 -4.97 34.26
C VAL A 97 4.73 -5.15 32.78
N LYS A 98 5.73 -4.42 32.27
CA LYS A 98 6.11 -4.43 30.84
C LYS A 98 6.69 -5.76 30.39
N ASP A 99 7.49 -6.41 31.24
CA ASP A 99 8.06 -7.73 30.99
C ASP A 99 7.97 -8.59 32.26
N PRO A 100 7.12 -9.63 32.28
CA PRO A 100 6.95 -10.50 33.45
C PRO A 100 8.15 -11.43 33.69
N THR A 101 9.03 -11.62 32.71
CA THR A 101 10.23 -12.46 32.83
C THR A 101 11.43 -11.69 33.37
N SER A 102 11.38 -10.36 33.36
CA SER A 102 12.45 -9.50 33.90
C SER A 102 12.80 -9.84 35.36
N ASP A 103 14.09 -9.76 35.69
CA ASP A 103 14.60 -10.07 37.03
C ASP A 103 13.90 -9.26 38.12
N ILE A 104 13.63 -7.98 37.85
CA ILE A 104 12.92 -7.12 38.82
C ILE A 104 11.49 -7.60 39.07
N ALA A 105 10.77 -8.06 38.04
CA ALA A 105 9.41 -8.58 38.17
C ALA A 105 9.40 -9.93 38.90
N THR A 106 10.36 -10.81 38.62
CA THR A 106 10.46 -12.10 39.29
C THR A 106 10.89 -11.96 40.75
N LEU A 107 11.83 -11.06 41.06
CA LEU A 107 12.27 -10.75 42.43
C LEU A 107 11.13 -10.12 43.25
N ALA A 108 10.38 -9.17 42.68
CA ALA A 108 9.23 -8.58 43.35
C ALA A 108 8.15 -9.61 43.70
N LYS A 109 7.88 -10.57 42.79
CA LYS A 109 6.94 -11.68 43.04
C LYS A 109 7.43 -12.65 44.12
N LYS A 110 8.73 -13.00 44.13
CA LYS A 110 9.31 -13.92 45.12
C LYS A 110 9.43 -13.27 46.51
N GLY A 111 9.69 -11.97 46.56
CA GLY A 111 9.92 -11.22 47.80
C GLY A 111 11.28 -11.51 48.44
N SER A 112 11.53 -10.91 49.62
CA SER A 112 12.79 -11.08 50.36
C SER A 112 12.78 -12.36 51.21
N GLN A 113 13.72 -13.26 50.91
CA GLN A 113 13.98 -14.48 51.67
C GLN A 113 14.21 -14.20 53.17
N VAL A 114 15.05 -13.20 53.48
CA VAL A 114 15.42 -12.84 54.85
C VAL A 114 14.19 -12.40 55.65
N LEU A 115 13.31 -11.60 55.04
CA LEU A 115 12.08 -11.15 55.71
C LEU A 115 11.11 -12.31 55.97
N ARG A 116 11.04 -13.27 55.04
CA ARG A 116 10.24 -14.49 55.23
C ARG A 116 10.74 -15.30 56.43
N GLU A 117 12.04 -15.56 56.51
CA GLU A 117 12.65 -16.29 57.62
C GLU A 117 12.46 -15.57 58.97
N LEU A 118 12.58 -14.24 58.99
CA LEU A 118 12.37 -13.45 60.19
C LEU A 118 10.92 -13.51 60.65
N ARG A 119 9.95 -13.46 59.72
CA ARG A 119 8.52 -13.60 60.03
C ARG A 119 8.22 -15.00 60.60
N GLU A 120 8.73 -16.05 59.97
CA GLU A 120 8.58 -17.44 60.45
C GLU A 120 9.14 -17.65 61.86
N LYS A 121 10.35 -17.11 62.14
CA LYS A 121 10.94 -17.15 63.49
C LYS A 121 10.07 -16.41 64.50
N LYS A 122 9.56 -15.22 64.14
CA LYS A 122 8.68 -14.43 65.00
C LYS A 122 7.37 -15.16 65.32
N ASP A 123 6.77 -15.82 64.33
CA ASP A 123 5.52 -16.56 64.51
C ASP A 123 5.72 -17.83 65.35
N ARG A 124 6.84 -18.56 65.18
CA ARG A 124 7.21 -19.68 66.10
C ARG A 124 7.45 -19.23 67.54
N MET A 125 8.06 -18.06 67.74
CA MET A 125 8.29 -17.55 69.09
C MET A 125 7.00 -17.09 69.77
N LYS A 126 6.04 -16.57 68.99
CA LYS A 126 4.70 -16.26 69.51
C LYS A 126 3.94 -17.52 69.92
N SER A 127 3.99 -18.60 69.14
CA SER A 127 3.29 -19.84 69.49
C SER A 127 3.86 -20.52 70.72
N ARG A 128 5.17 -20.37 71.00
CA ARG A 128 5.80 -20.85 72.25
C ARG A 128 5.44 -20.06 73.51
N LYS A 129 4.93 -18.83 73.37
CA LYS A 129 4.54 -17.97 74.49
C LYS A 129 3.06 -18.09 74.86
N LYS A 130 2.30 -18.94 74.16
CA LYS A 130 0.92 -19.28 74.46
C LYS A 130 0.87 -20.65 75.12
#